data_AF-A0A5J4J097-F1
#
_entry.id   AF-A0A5J4J097-F1
#
_cell.length_a   1.000
_cell.length_b   1.000
_cell.length_c   1.000
_cell.angle_alpha   90.00
_cell.angle_beta   90.00
_cell.angle_gamma   90.00
#
_symmetry.space_group_name_H-M   'P 1'
#
loop_
_entity.id
_entity.type
_entity.pdbx_description
1 polymer ?
#
loop_
_entity_poly.entity_id
_entity_poly.type
_entity_poly.pdbx_seq_one_letter_code
_entity_poly.pdbx_strand_id
1 'polypeptide(L)' 'MIGSSHTADKKVHKIAQLNNDVKELKSEYLDIRKQVTQIKMESKITQAMAKRGLQPSETPPQKISIIKKQ' A
#
# COMPACT_ATOMS: atom_id res chain seq x y z
N MET A 1 -10.08 41.63 -26.32
CA MET A 1 -9.46 40.95 -25.16
C MET A 1 -9.52 39.43 -25.42
N ILE A 2 -8.46 38.84 -26.00
CA ILE A 2 -8.47 37.43 -26.47
C ILE A 2 -7.24 36.66 -25.93
N GLY A 3 -6.10 37.34 -25.76
CA GLY A 3 -4.88 36.71 -25.24
C GLY A 3 -4.93 36.32 -23.75
N SER A 4 -5.68 37.04 -22.90
CA SER A 4 -5.76 36.71 -21.46
C SER A 4 -6.58 35.45 -21.22
N SER A 5 -7.71 35.28 -21.91
CA SER A 5 -8.57 34.09 -21.81
C SER A 5 -7.81 32.83 -22.23
N HIS A 6 -7.13 32.88 -23.38
CA HIS A 6 -6.37 31.72 -23.86
C HIS A 6 -5.16 31.39 -22.97
N THR A 7 -4.57 32.39 -22.30
CA THR A 7 -3.50 32.18 -21.32
C THR A 7 -4.02 31.59 -20.02
N ALA A 8 -5.22 31.97 -19.58
CA ALA A 8 -5.89 31.37 -18.43
C ALA A 8 -6.20 29.88 -18.71
N ASP A 9 -6.73 29.55 -19.89
CA ASP A 9 -7.04 28.17 -20.27
C ASP A 9 -5.78 27.29 -20.27
N LYS A 10 -4.66 27.79 -20.82
CA LYS A 10 -3.37 27.09 -20.77
C LYS A 10 -2.91 26.81 -19.33
N LYS A 11 -3.13 27.76 -18.41
CA LYS A 11 -2.79 27.58 -16.99
C LYS A 11 -3.70 26.54 -16.33
N VAL A 12 -5.00 26.54 -16.63
CA VAL A 12 -5.94 25.55 -16.10
C VAL A 12 -5.57 24.14 -16.55
N HIS A 13 -5.24 23.95 -17.83
CA HIS A 13 -4.74 22.67 -18.33
C HIS A 13 -3.43 22.25 -17.65
N LYS A 14 -2.51 23.19 -17.44
CA LYS A 14 -1.26 22.91 -16.74
C LYS A 14 -1.50 22.49 -15.28
N ILE A 15 -2.42 23.15 -14.59
CA ILE A 15 -2.83 22.79 -13.23
C ILE A 15 -3.46 21.39 -13.19
N ALA A 16 -4.33 21.06 -14.15
CA ALA A 16 -4.93 19.73 -14.24
C ALA A 16 -3.86 18.65 -14.46
N GLN A 17 -2.86 18.89 -15.31
CA GLN A 17 -1.74 17.98 -15.51
C GLN A 17 -0.95 17.77 -14.20
N LEU A 18 -0.54 18.87 -13.54
CA LEU A 18 0.21 18.79 -12.28
C LEU A 18 -0.58 18.08 -11.17
N ASN A 19 -1.89 18.27 -11.11
CA ASN A 19 -2.74 17.58 -10.14
C ASN A 19 -2.79 16.06 -10.38
N ASN A 20 -2.75 15.62 -11.64
CA ASN A 20 -2.66 14.20 -11.97
C ASN A 20 -1.31 13.63 -11.53
N ASP A 21 -0.21 14.33 -11.81
CA ASP A 21 1.14 13.92 -11.41
C ASP A 21 1.24 13.78 -9.87
N VAL A 22 0.71 14.74 -9.12
CA VAL A 22 0.66 14.70 -7.65
C VAL A 22 -0.16 13.50 -7.16
N LYS A 23 -1.28 13.19 -7.81
CA LYS A 23 -2.13 12.05 -7.44
C LYS A 23 -1.40 10.73 -7.66
N GLU A 24 -0.69 10.60 -8.78
CA GLU A 24 0.10 9.41 -9.12
C GLU A 24 1.23 9.18 -8.11
N LEU A 25 2.06 10.20 -7.87
CA LEU A 25 3.15 10.14 -6.88
C LEU A 25 2.64 9.81 -5.47
N LYS A 26 1.48 10.35 -5.09
CA LYS A 26 0.85 10.06 -3.81
C LYS A 26 0.37 8.61 -3.73
N SER A 27 -0.14 8.05 -4.82
CA SER A 27 -0.52 6.64 -4.89
C SER A 27 0.70 5.75 -4.67
N GLU A 28 1.78 6.01 -5.42
CA GLU A 28 3.04 5.26 -5.31
C GLU A 28 3.62 5.33 -3.88
N TYR A 29 3.61 6.52 -3.27
CA TYR A 29 4.05 6.68 -1.88
C TYR A 29 3.21 5.84 -0.90
N LEU A 30 1.90 5.79 -1.07
CA LEU A 30 1.02 5.01 -0.20
C LEU A 30 1.29 3.50 -0.35
N ASP A 31 1.51 3.03 -1.58
CA ASP A 31 1.83 1.62 -1.85
C ASP A 31 3.16 1.21 -1.21
N ILE A 32 4.21 2.01 -1.40
CA ILE A 32 5.52 1.77 -0.77
C ILE A 32 5.40 1.81 0.75
N ARG A 33 4.69 2.81 1.31
CA ARG A 33 4.49 2.92 2.76
C ARG A 33 3.76 1.70 3.32
N LYS A 34 2.75 1.18 2.62
CA LYS A 34 2.01 -0.01 3.01
C LYS A 34 2.93 -1.24 3.07
N GLN A 35 3.75 -1.45 2.04
CA GLN A 35 4.72 -2.55 2.00
C GLN A 35 5.71 -2.48 3.18
N VAL A 36 6.31 -1.31 3.41
CA VAL A 36 7.25 -1.11 4.53
C VAL A 36 6.58 -1.36 5.87
N THR A 37 5.32 -0.92 6.03
CA THR A 37 4.57 -1.11 7.27
C THR A 37 4.27 -2.59 7.52
N GLN A 38 3.91 -3.34 6.48
CA GLN A 38 3.67 -4.78 6.56
C GLN A 38 4.95 -5.52 7.01
N ILE A 39 6.09 -5.25 6.37
CA ILE A 39 7.37 -5.87 6.72
C ILE A 39 7.78 -5.52 8.16
N LYS A 40 7.63 -4.26 8.57
CA LYS A 40 7.91 -3.83 9.95
C LYS A 40 6.99 -4.52 10.97
N MET A 41 5.73 -4.72 10.62
CA MET A 41 4.77 -5.43 11.46
C MET A 41 5.19 -6.89 11.63
N GLU A 42 5.49 -7.58 10.54
CA GLU A 42 5.98 -8.97 10.54
C GLU A 42 7.25 -9.09 11.41
N SER A 43 8.25 -8.22 11.20
CA SER A 43 9.47 -8.20 12.01
C SER A 43 9.21 -7.99 13.50
N LYS A 44 8.32 -7.04 13.84
CA LYS A 44 7.94 -6.78 15.23
C LYS A 44 7.23 -7.98 15.86
N ILE A 45 6.34 -8.64 15.14
CA ILE A 45 5.62 -9.84 15.61
C ILE A 45 6.62 -10.97 15.83
N THR A 46 7.50 -11.24 14.87
CA THR A 46 8.53 -12.28 14.99
C THR A 46 9.43 -12.06 16.20
N GLN A 47 9.91 -10.83 16.44
CA GLN A 47 10.70 -10.51 17.63
C GLN A 47 9.92 -10.71 18.94
N ALA A 48 8.64 -10.32 18.96
CA ALA A 48 7.79 -10.49 20.13
C ALA A 48 7.46 -11.96 20.42
N MET A 49 7.25 -12.77 19.38
CA MET A 49 6.96 -14.20 19.47
C MET A 49 8.21 -15.02 19.83
N ALA A 50 9.40 -14.63 19.34
CA ALA A 50 10.67 -15.25 19.71
C ALA A 50 10.92 -15.18 21.24
N LYS A 51 10.59 -14.06 21.88
CA LYS A 51 10.64 -13.93 23.35
C LYS A 51 9.71 -14.89 24.09
N ARG A 52 8.64 -15.36 23.42
CA ARG A 52 7.68 -16.33 23.96
C ARG A 52 8.02 -17.77 23.59
N GLY A 53 9.18 -18.01 22.95
CA GLY A 53 9.61 -19.33 22.48
C GLY A 53 8.90 -19.83 21.22
N LEU A 54 8.07 -18.99 20.59
CA LEU A 54 7.34 -19.32 19.36
C LEU A 54 8.18 -18.93 18.16
N GLN A 55 8.53 -19.91 17.34
CA GLN A 55 9.27 -19.73 16.09
C GLN A 55 8.31 -19.82 14.90
N PRO A 56 8.64 -19.18 13.77
CA PRO A 56 7.91 -19.42 12.52
C PRO A 56 7.92 -20.92 12.23
N SER A 57 6.74 -21.51 11.99
CA SER A 57 6.64 -22.92 11.63
C SER A 57 7.24 -23.11 10.24
N GLU A 58 8.32 -23.88 10.11
CA GLU A 58 8.88 -24.27 8.81
C GLU A 58 7.95 -25.24 8.07
N THR A 59 7.12 -25.97 8.82
CA THR A 59 6.12 -26.88 8.27
C THR A 59 4.77 -26.17 8.14
N PRO A 60 4.10 -26.25 6.97
CA PRO A 60 2.80 -25.62 6.78
C PRO A 60 1.75 -26.23 7.73
N PRO A 61 0.85 -25.43 8.31
CA PRO A 61 -0.18 -25.94 9.22
C PRO A 61 -1.13 -26.87 8.44
N GLN A 62 -1.40 -28.05 9.01
CA GLN A 62 -2.36 -28.97 8.42
C GLN A 62 -3.78 -28.39 8.52
N LYS A 63 -4.42 -28.17 7.37
CA LYS A 63 -5.82 -27.75 7.31
C LYS A 63 -6.71 -28.93 7.69
N ILE A 64 -7.25 -28.91 8.91
CA ILE A 64 -8.26 -29.88 9.34
C ILE A 64 -9.61 -29.43 8.77
N SER A 65 -10.05 -30.08 7.68
CA SER A 65 -11.41 -29.93 7.16
C SER A 65 -12.30 -30.99 7.79
N ILE A 66 -13.27 -30.58 8.62
CA ILE A 66 -14.26 -31.49 9.21
C ILE A 66 -15.29 -31.84 8.13
N ILE A 67 -15.20 -33.03 7.56
CA ILE A 67 -16.22 -33.56 6.67
C ILE A 67 -17.23 -34.32 7.55
N LYS A 68 -18.39 -33.72 7.82
CA LYS A 68 -19.53 -34.47 8.36
C LYS A 68 -20.09 -35.36 7.25
N LYS A 69 -19.97 -36.68 7.39
CA LYS A 69 -20.74 -37.65 6.58
C LYS A 69 -22.18 -37.66 7.12
N GLN A 70 -23.13 -37.30 6.25
CA GLN A 70 -24.52 -37.73 6.39
C GLN A 70 -24.66 -39.16 5.87
#